data_AF-A0A9D6I8I8-F1
#
_entry.id   AF-A0A9D6I8I8-F1
#
_cell.length_a   1.000
_cell.length_b   1.000
_cell.length_c   1.000
_cell.angle_alpha   90.00
_cell.angle_beta   90.00
_cell.angle_gamma   90.00
#
_symmetry.space_group_name_H-M   'P 1'
#
loop_
_entity.id
_entity.type
_entity.pdbx_description
1 polymer ?
#
loop_
_entity_poly.entity_id
_entity_poly.type
_entity_poly.pdbx_seq_one_letter_code
_entity_poly.pdbx_strand_id
1 'polypeptide(L)'
;VMMIEGSLGELSEEVVLSGISYAQGENKKIIGLIEDLVKEVGKKKMDYIDFSPPTKLLKLIEKEYTKEIEDVILKRVAKEQEGEELEVLSTTILQKYGEEYEKKHIDDALDVLFKKRMREKILIKGERPDGRDAKTIRPISIEVGILPRTHGSAVFSRGQTQVLTVATLGSPSLEQLIESPEGESAKRYMHHYSMPPYSVGETGRVGFPSRREIGHGALAERALIPVIPLPDQFPYTIRLVSEVMSSNGSTSMASVCGSTLALMDAGVPIVSPIAGIAMGLVADEKKHVILTDIIGLEDFGGDMDFKIAGSKLGITAIQLDVKNDGLTDGIIKETVERASEARMFILEKMLSVISESRKNISQYAPKIVVLQVPQDKIGEVIGPGGKVIRQIIADTGCEVNIDDDGRVTIAGTDQVAVQKAYDWVSSIVKVVQPGEEYEGVVKRILSFGAFVEILPGKEGMVHVSQMAPRFVNDPSEVVSVGQQVKVRVLEIDQQGRLNLSMLFGEEALKHPLLRREMRYDRPPFRDRRKRF
;
A
#
# COMPACT_ATOMS: atom_id res chain seq x y z
N VAL A 1 23.56 9.15 18.18
CA VAL A 1 23.06 8.36 17.02
C VAL A 1 23.31 9.16 15.74
N MET A 2 23.79 8.53 14.66
CA MET A 2 24.09 9.22 13.39
C MET A 2 22.94 9.14 12.38
N MET A 3 22.35 7.95 12.23
CA MET A 3 21.28 7.69 11.27
C MET A 3 20.28 6.69 11.86
N ILE A 4 19.00 6.85 11.56
CA ILE A 4 17.92 5.91 11.86
C ILE A 4 17.07 5.74 10.62
N GLU A 5 16.71 4.51 10.30
CA GLU A 5 15.67 4.18 9.34
C GLU A 5 14.80 3.09 9.97
N GLY A 6 13.50 3.34 10.11
CA GLY A 6 12.60 2.40 10.79
C GLY A 6 11.22 2.34 10.17
N SER A 7 10.69 1.12 10.06
CA SER A 7 9.29 0.81 9.77
C SER A 7 8.67 0.15 11.00
N LEU A 8 7.50 0.63 11.42
CA LEU A 8 6.92 0.38 12.74
C LEU A 8 5.42 0.08 12.61
N GLY A 9 4.89 -0.82 13.43
CA GLY A 9 3.47 -1.19 13.43
C GLY A 9 2.60 -0.29 14.31
N GLU A 10 2.57 1.03 14.05
CA GLU A 10 1.85 2.02 14.87
C GLU A 10 2.24 1.97 16.36
N LEU A 11 3.54 2.04 16.66
CA LEU A 11 4.05 1.94 18.03
C LEU A 11 4.05 3.31 18.73
N SER A 12 3.83 3.30 20.04
CA SER A 12 3.91 4.53 20.84
C SER A 12 5.33 5.12 20.86
N GLU A 13 5.41 6.43 21.05
CA GLU A 13 6.66 7.18 21.13
C GLU A 13 7.64 6.56 22.16
N GLU A 14 7.14 6.12 23.32
CA GLU A 14 7.95 5.50 24.38
C GLU A 14 8.62 4.20 23.95
N VAL A 15 7.89 3.34 23.22
CA VAL A 15 8.41 2.06 22.72
C VAL A 15 9.49 2.32 21.68
N VAL A 16 9.25 3.29 20.77
CA VAL A 16 10.22 3.67 19.75
C VAL A 16 11.51 4.21 20.38
N LEU A 17 11.40 5.12 21.36
CA LEU A 17 12.55 5.65 22.08
C LEU A 17 13.34 4.56 22.81
N SER A 18 12.63 3.64 23.47
CA SER A 18 13.26 2.48 24.15
C SER A 18 14.01 1.58 23.17
N GLY A 19 13.45 1.36 21.97
CA GLY A 19 14.10 0.62 20.89
C GLY A 19 15.38 1.29 20.40
N ILE A 20 15.39 2.62 20.27
CA ILE A 20 16.58 3.39 19.87
C ILE A 20 17.68 3.25 20.92
N SER A 21 17.37 3.44 22.20
CA SER A 21 18.36 3.30 23.29
C SER A 21 18.90 1.87 23.38
N TYR A 22 18.06 0.86 23.17
CA TYR A 22 18.49 -0.54 23.10
C TYR A 22 19.48 -0.79 21.96
N ALA A 23 19.14 -0.36 20.74
CA ALA A 23 20.00 -0.50 19.57
C ALA A 23 21.35 0.22 19.74
N GLN A 24 21.34 1.39 20.39
CA GLN A 24 22.58 2.12 20.71
C GLN A 24 23.48 1.33 21.68
N GLY A 25 22.89 0.63 22.65
CA GLY A 25 23.61 -0.26 23.56
C GLY A 25 24.33 -1.40 22.83
N GLU A 26 23.66 -2.06 21.89
CA GLU A 26 24.26 -3.13 21.08
C GLU A 26 25.31 -2.59 20.08
N ASN A 27 25.05 -1.44 19.45
CA ASN A 27 26.00 -0.81 18.54
C ASN A 27 27.33 -0.48 19.21
N LYS A 28 27.33 -0.07 20.49
CA LYS A 28 28.58 0.17 21.24
C LYS A 28 29.46 -1.06 21.35
N LYS A 29 28.87 -2.26 21.45
CA LYS A 29 29.64 -3.52 21.50
C LYS A 29 30.31 -3.81 20.16
N ILE A 30 29.60 -3.58 19.06
CA ILE A 30 30.13 -3.75 17.69
C ILE A 30 31.23 -2.74 17.41
N ILE A 31 31.03 -1.48 17.80
CA ILE A 31 32.06 -0.42 17.67
C ILE A 31 33.33 -0.83 18.44
N GLY A 32 33.19 -1.30 19.68
CA GLY A 32 34.32 -1.78 20.47
C GLY A 32 35.08 -2.91 19.78
N LEU A 33 34.37 -3.89 19.19
CA LEU A 33 34.98 -4.98 18.42
C LEU A 33 35.74 -4.46 17.20
N ILE A 34 35.18 -3.50 16.46
CA ILE A 34 35.83 -2.88 15.29
C ILE A 34 37.09 -2.12 15.74
N GLU A 35 37.01 -1.36 16.83
CA GLU A 35 38.16 -0.64 17.39
C GLU A 35 39.28 -1.59 17.81
N ASP A 36 38.93 -2.73 18.42
CA ASP A 36 39.91 -3.74 18.82
C ASP A 36 40.57 -4.41 17.59
N LEU A 37 39.79 -4.71 16.54
CA LEU A 37 40.34 -5.20 15.28
C LEU A 37 41.28 -4.18 14.62
N VAL A 38 40.92 -2.88 14.64
CA VAL A 38 41.78 -1.80 14.13
C VAL A 38 43.06 -1.68 14.95
N LYS A 39 43.04 -1.93 16.26
CA LYS A 39 44.27 -1.96 17.08
C LYS A 39 45.17 -3.13 16.71
N GLU A 40 44.60 -4.29 16.40
CA GLU A 40 45.38 -5.50 16.09
C GLU A 40 45.98 -5.48 14.67
N VAL A 41 45.20 -5.07 13.67
CA VAL A 41 45.57 -5.19 12.24
C VAL A 41 45.29 -3.94 11.41
N GLY A 42 45.04 -2.79 12.03
CA GLY A 42 44.74 -1.53 11.35
C GLY A 42 45.92 -1.00 10.53
N LYS A 43 45.62 -0.44 9.36
CA LYS A 43 46.62 0.25 8.51
C LYS A 43 46.88 1.67 9.03
N LYS A 44 48.04 2.23 8.68
CA LYS A 44 48.35 3.65 8.95
C LYS A 44 47.29 4.54 8.28
N LYS A 45 46.73 5.50 9.04
CA LYS A 45 45.80 6.50 8.49
C LYS A 45 46.49 7.29 7.39
N MET A 46 45.76 7.56 6.31
CA MET A 46 46.24 8.40 5.22
C MET A 46 46.35 9.85 5.70
N ASP A 47 47.41 10.53 5.27
CA ASP A 47 47.54 11.96 5.49
C ASP A 47 46.48 12.69 4.63
N TYR A 48 45.65 13.52 5.26
CA TYR A 48 44.59 14.27 4.61
C TYR A 48 45.02 15.74 4.44
N ILE A 49 44.90 16.26 3.23
CA ILE A 49 45.11 17.67 2.92
C ILE A 49 43.74 18.35 2.98
N ASP A 50 43.60 19.35 3.85
CA ASP A 50 42.38 20.14 3.99
C ASP A 50 42.26 21.12 2.83
N PHE A 51 41.12 21.06 2.12
CA PHE A 51 40.77 21.95 1.02
C PHE A 51 39.80 23.05 1.45
N SER A 52 39.60 23.24 2.75
CA SER A 52 38.74 24.30 3.30
C SER A 52 39.20 25.69 2.87
N PRO A 53 38.27 26.64 2.67
CA PRO A 53 38.61 27.99 2.23
C PRO A 53 39.54 28.69 3.23
N PRO A 54 40.54 29.47 2.76
CA PRO A 54 41.47 30.16 3.64
C PRO A 54 40.75 31.04 4.67
N THR A 55 41.13 30.95 5.94
CA THR A 55 40.52 31.75 7.03
C THR A 55 40.62 33.26 6.82
N LYS A 56 41.61 33.72 6.07
CA LYS A 56 41.73 35.14 5.65
C LYS A 56 40.58 35.55 4.72
N LEU A 57 40.25 34.71 3.74
CA LEU A 57 39.17 34.95 2.78
C LEU A 57 37.81 35.00 3.49
N LEU A 58 37.56 34.05 4.40
CA LEU A 58 36.32 34.03 5.21
C LEU A 58 36.11 35.34 5.97
N LYS A 59 37.14 35.83 6.69
CA LYS A 59 37.06 37.08 7.46
C LYS A 59 36.86 38.31 6.57
N LEU A 60 37.47 38.31 5.39
CA LEU A 60 37.37 39.39 4.41
C LEU A 60 35.94 39.50 3.87
N ILE A 61 35.39 38.38 3.40
CA ILE A 61 34.01 38.31 2.87
C ILE A 61 33.00 38.64 3.97
N GLU A 62 33.19 38.10 5.19
CA GLU A 62 32.32 38.38 6.33
C GLU A 62 32.30 39.88 6.66
N LYS A 63 33.43 40.59 6.56
CA LYS A 63 33.50 42.02 6.85
C LYS A 63 32.83 42.87 5.77
N GLU A 64 33.02 42.53 4.50
CA GLU A 64 32.61 43.38 3.37
C GLU A 64 31.23 43.08 2.80
N TYR A 65 30.77 41.82 2.87
CA TYR A 65 29.58 41.35 2.14
C TYR A 65 28.46 40.82 3.06
N THR A 66 28.48 41.11 4.37
CA THR A 66 27.46 40.59 5.30
C THR A 66 26.04 41.00 4.90
N LYS A 67 25.83 42.25 4.46
CA LYS A 67 24.48 42.73 4.12
C LYS A 67 23.95 42.05 2.87
N GLU A 68 24.81 41.89 1.88
CA GLU A 68 24.55 41.22 0.62
C GLU A 68 24.20 39.75 0.87
N ILE A 69 24.92 39.06 1.76
CA ILE A 69 24.61 37.68 2.16
C ILE A 69 23.23 37.61 2.84
N GLU A 70 22.89 38.56 3.72
CA GLU A 70 21.57 38.60 4.36
C GLU A 70 20.43 38.85 3.35
N ASP A 71 20.65 39.74 2.38
CA ASP A 71 19.68 40.01 1.31
C ASP A 71 19.47 38.78 0.42
N VAL A 72 20.52 38.01 0.14
CA VAL A 72 20.45 36.75 -0.60
C VAL A 72 19.63 35.70 0.17
N ILE A 73 19.83 35.57 1.49
CA ILE A 73 19.02 34.66 2.34
C ILE A 73 17.53 35.01 2.21
N LEU A 74 17.16 36.28 2.35
CA LEU A 74 15.77 36.73 2.28
C LEU A 74 15.14 36.47 0.90
N LYS A 75 15.89 36.74 -0.18
CA LYS A 75 15.41 36.52 -1.56
C LYS A 75 15.20 35.03 -1.86
N ARG A 76 16.11 34.16 -1.39
CA ARG A 76 16.02 32.70 -1.60
C ARG A 76 14.86 32.06 -0.85
N VAL A 77 14.42 32.67 0.25
CA VAL A 77 13.23 32.22 0.97
C VAL A 77 11.94 32.65 0.26
N ALA A 78 11.93 33.84 -0.34
CA ALA A 78 10.75 34.37 -1.00
C ALA A 78 10.46 33.72 -2.36
N LYS A 79 11.47 33.14 -3.02
CA LYS A 79 11.34 32.47 -4.32
C LYS A 79 11.30 30.95 -4.15
N GLU A 80 10.54 30.28 -5.02
CA GLU A 80 10.55 28.82 -5.15
C GLU A 80 11.81 28.28 -5.85
N GLN A 81 12.57 29.16 -6.51
CA GLN A 81 13.74 28.82 -7.32
C GLN A 81 15.04 29.06 -6.55
N GLU A 82 16.04 28.20 -6.77
CA GLU A 82 17.43 28.61 -6.58
C GLU A 82 17.74 29.71 -7.59
N GLY A 83 17.70 30.96 -7.15
CA GLY A 83 18.02 32.08 -8.03
C GLY A 83 19.54 32.24 -8.20
N GLU A 84 19.92 32.96 -9.26
CA GLU A 84 21.31 33.25 -9.61
C GLU A 84 21.99 34.19 -8.59
N GLU A 85 21.35 34.58 -7.49
CA GLU A 85 21.86 35.62 -6.59
C GLU A 85 23.17 35.24 -5.90
N LEU A 86 23.36 33.96 -5.55
CA LEU A 86 24.65 33.47 -5.03
C LEU A 86 25.73 33.48 -6.10
N GLU A 87 25.40 33.14 -7.34
CA GLU A 87 26.36 33.12 -8.44
C GLU A 87 26.75 34.54 -8.87
N VAL A 88 25.81 35.48 -8.84
CA VAL A 88 26.07 36.92 -9.04
C VAL A 88 26.99 37.44 -7.93
N LEU A 89 26.75 37.08 -6.68
CA LEU A 89 27.59 37.48 -5.56
C LEU A 89 29.00 36.86 -5.67
N SER A 90 29.09 35.56 -5.97
CA SER A 90 30.36 34.87 -6.24
C SER A 90 31.15 35.54 -7.36
N THR A 91 30.50 35.85 -8.48
CA THR A 91 31.13 36.53 -9.63
C THR A 91 31.60 37.94 -9.25
N THR A 92 30.85 38.66 -8.42
CA THR A 92 31.23 39.99 -7.93
C THR A 92 32.47 39.92 -7.04
N ILE A 93 32.56 38.93 -6.15
CA ILE A 93 33.71 38.71 -5.28
C ILE A 93 34.92 38.26 -6.11
N LEU A 94 34.70 37.40 -7.11
CA LEU A 94 35.74 36.95 -8.03
C LEU A 94 36.34 38.12 -8.85
N GLN A 95 35.55 39.11 -9.26
CA GLN A 95 36.08 40.30 -9.94
C GLN A 95 37.03 41.11 -9.06
N LYS A 96 36.84 41.10 -7.74
CA LYS A 96 37.66 41.85 -6.79
C LYS A 96 38.87 41.06 -6.29
N TYR A 97 38.73 39.74 -6.13
CA TYR A 97 39.72 38.88 -5.46
C TYR A 97 40.21 37.71 -6.31
N GLY A 98 39.85 37.63 -7.58
CA GLY A 98 40.18 36.51 -8.48
C GLY A 98 41.65 36.37 -8.83
N GLU A 99 42.48 37.39 -8.56
CA GLU A 99 43.95 37.27 -8.65
C GLU A 99 44.55 36.53 -7.45
N GLU A 100 43.90 36.56 -6.29
CA GLU A 100 44.40 35.98 -5.04
C GLU A 100 43.72 34.65 -4.67
N TYR A 101 42.47 34.43 -5.11
CA TYR A 101 41.67 33.27 -4.74
C TYR A 101 40.92 32.69 -5.94
N GLU A 102 40.89 31.36 -6.02
CA GLU A 102 40.10 30.63 -7.02
C GLU A 102 38.59 30.74 -6.73
N LYS A 103 37.77 30.68 -7.80
CA LYS A 103 36.30 30.70 -7.71
C LYS A 103 35.77 29.67 -6.70
N LYS A 104 36.33 28.46 -6.69
CA LYS A 104 35.92 27.39 -5.77
C LYS A 104 36.07 27.77 -4.30
N HIS A 105 37.19 28.40 -3.91
CA HIS A 105 37.38 28.84 -2.53
C HIS A 105 36.42 29.97 -2.14
N ILE A 106 36.01 30.81 -3.11
CA ILE A 106 35.02 31.87 -2.89
C ILE A 106 33.63 31.25 -2.69
N ASP A 107 33.24 30.30 -3.55
CA ASP A 107 31.97 29.58 -3.45
C ASP A 107 31.86 28.84 -2.09
N ASP A 108 32.90 28.09 -1.73
CA ASP A 108 32.97 27.38 -0.44
C ASP A 108 32.92 28.36 0.75
N ALA A 109 33.58 29.51 0.64
CA ALA A 109 33.54 30.55 1.68
C ALA A 109 32.16 31.18 1.83
N LEU A 110 31.46 31.44 0.72
CA LEU A 110 30.09 31.94 0.72
C LEU A 110 29.14 30.93 1.37
N ASP A 111 29.25 29.65 1.05
CA ASP A 111 28.44 28.59 1.66
C ASP A 111 28.62 28.49 3.18
N VAL A 112 29.88 28.56 3.65
CA VAL A 112 30.19 28.55 5.09
C VAL A 112 29.58 29.78 5.79
N LEU A 113 29.76 30.97 5.23
CA LEU A 113 29.24 32.21 5.82
C LEU A 113 27.71 32.28 5.77
N PHE A 114 27.12 31.79 4.68
CA PHE A 114 25.67 31.69 4.52
C PHE A 114 25.06 30.81 5.62
N LYS A 115 25.62 29.60 5.82
CA LYS A 115 25.20 28.69 6.91
C LYS A 115 25.39 29.35 8.27
N LYS A 116 26.55 29.96 8.52
CA LYS A 116 26.84 30.64 9.80
C LYS A 116 25.80 31.71 10.12
N ARG A 117 25.51 32.60 9.17
CA ARG A 117 24.53 33.69 9.35
C ARG A 117 23.11 33.19 9.60
N MET A 118 22.69 32.17 8.86
CA MET A 118 21.38 31.55 9.05
C MET A 118 21.26 30.96 10.47
N ARG A 119 22.29 30.23 10.91
CA ARG A 119 22.33 29.61 12.24
C ARG A 119 22.35 30.64 13.37
N GLU A 120 23.13 31.73 13.22
CA GLU A 120 23.16 32.83 14.19
C GLU A 120 21.77 33.47 14.38
N LYS A 121 21.02 33.72 13.29
CA LYS A 121 19.65 34.26 13.39
C LYS A 121 18.71 33.31 14.15
N ILE A 122 18.74 32.02 13.83
CA ILE A 122 17.89 31.02 14.47
C ILE A 122 18.25 30.83 15.95
N LEU A 123 19.55 30.72 16.28
CA LEU A 123 20.01 30.47 17.65
C LEU A 123 19.86 31.68 18.57
N ILE A 124 20.18 32.88 18.09
CA ILE A 124 20.23 34.09 18.92
C ILE A 124 18.88 34.81 18.91
N LYS A 125 18.34 35.10 17.73
CA LYS A 125 17.10 35.88 17.59
C LYS A 125 15.84 35.00 17.63
N GLY A 126 15.97 33.70 17.38
CA GLY A 126 14.81 32.80 17.27
C GLY A 126 13.99 33.01 16.00
N GLU A 127 14.55 33.72 15.02
CA GLU A 127 13.90 34.06 13.75
C GLU A 127 14.33 33.08 12.66
N ARG A 128 13.36 32.40 12.05
CA ARG A 128 13.61 31.53 10.89
C ARG A 128 13.75 32.37 9.61
N PRO A 129 14.37 31.82 8.55
CA PRO A 129 14.57 32.55 7.30
C PRO A 129 13.26 33.05 6.67
N ASP A 130 12.14 32.37 6.91
CA ASP A 130 10.79 32.71 6.42
C ASP A 130 9.93 33.46 7.45
N GLY A 131 10.52 33.89 8.56
CA GLY A 131 9.85 34.66 9.60
C GLY A 131 8.94 33.84 10.52
N ARG A 132 8.85 32.52 10.36
CA ARG A 132 8.13 31.65 11.31
C ARG A 132 8.87 31.54 12.64
N ASP A 133 8.13 31.18 13.69
CA ASP A 133 8.74 30.67 14.91
C ASP A 133 9.21 29.22 14.73
N ALA A 134 9.90 28.70 15.73
CA ALA A 134 10.45 27.35 15.72
C ALA A 134 9.37 26.25 15.57
N LYS A 135 8.12 26.47 16.01
CA LYS A 135 7.07 25.45 16.12
C LYS A 135 6.02 25.51 15.01
N THR A 136 5.91 26.63 14.33
CA THR A 136 4.84 26.92 13.36
C THR A 136 5.03 26.12 12.08
N ILE A 137 3.97 25.41 11.68
CA ILE A 137 3.88 24.67 10.42
C ILE A 137 3.45 25.64 9.31
N ARG A 138 3.94 25.43 8.09
CA ARG A 138 3.55 26.25 6.92
C ARG A 138 2.05 26.08 6.61
N PRO A 139 1.44 27.03 5.88
CA PRO A 139 0.06 26.90 5.44
C PRO A 139 -0.17 25.59 4.68
N ILE A 140 -1.27 24.89 5.00
CA ILE A 140 -1.64 23.61 4.38
C ILE A 140 -2.89 23.82 3.52
N SER A 141 -2.85 23.34 2.28
CA SER A 141 -4.00 23.23 1.38
C SER A 141 -4.12 21.79 0.91
N ILE A 142 -5.35 21.28 0.87
CA ILE A 142 -5.63 19.88 0.58
C ILE A 142 -6.83 19.79 -0.35
N GLU A 143 -6.67 19.04 -1.43
CA GLU A 143 -7.74 18.73 -2.38
C GLU A 143 -7.74 17.22 -2.67
N VAL A 144 -8.91 16.62 -2.83
CA VAL A 144 -9.10 15.18 -3.13
C VAL A 144 -10.04 15.01 -4.31
N GLY A 145 -9.91 13.91 -5.07
CA GLY A 145 -10.78 13.61 -6.21
C GLY A 145 -10.62 14.57 -7.39
N ILE A 146 -9.42 15.10 -7.59
CA ILE A 146 -9.11 16.18 -8.53
C ILE A 146 -9.05 15.67 -9.98
N LEU A 147 -8.55 14.44 -10.17
CA LEU A 147 -8.41 13.84 -11.48
C LEU A 147 -9.67 13.01 -11.84
N PRO A 148 -10.36 13.29 -12.96
CA PRO A 148 -11.70 12.72 -13.23
C PRO A 148 -11.78 11.20 -13.39
N ARG A 149 -10.67 10.54 -13.75
CA ARG A 149 -10.66 9.11 -14.13
C ARG A 149 -9.84 8.21 -13.22
N THR A 150 -9.01 8.78 -12.34
CA THR A 150 -8.18 7.98 -11.43
C THR A 150 -9.06 7.30 -10.38
N HIS A 151 -8.59 6.22 -9.77
CA HIS A 151 -9.38 5.54 -8.74
C HIS A 151 -9.46 6.37 -7.47
N GLY A 152 -8.35 7.02 -7.09
CA GLY A 152 -8.32 8.12 -6.13
C GLY A 152 -7.19 9.09 -6.44
N SER A 153 -7.35 10.34 -6.03
CA SER A 153 -6.31 11.36 -6.21
C SER A 153 -6.34 12.38 -5.09
N ALA A 154 -5.19 12.95 -4.76
CA ALA A 154 -5.09 14.03 -3.81
C ALA A 154 -3.90 14.95 -4.13
N VAL A 155 -4.08 16.25 -3.92
CA VAL A 155 -2.99 17.23 -3.88
C VAL A 155 -2.86 17.67 -2.44
N PHE A 156 -1.67 17.46 -1.89
CA PHE A 156 -1.29 17.97 -0.59
C PHE A 156 -0.24 19.05 -0.78
N SER A 157 -0.57 20.27 -0.36
CA SER A 157 0.34 21.42 -0.36
C SER A 157 0.64 21.85 1.07
N ARG A 158 1.91 22.06 1.37
CA ARG A 158 2.40 22.63 2.64
C ARG A 158 3.46 23.69 2.33
N GLY A 159 3.07 24.96 2.45
CA GLY A 159 3.85 26.08 1.92
C GLY A 159 4.11 25.89 0.42
N GLN A 160 5.38 25.99 0.03
CA GLN A 160 5.84 25.76 -1.35
C GLN A 160 6.16 24.28 -1.66
N THR A 161 5.77 23.34 -0.79
CA THR A 161 5.90 21.90 -1.09
C THR A 161 4.55 21.37 -1.53
N GLN A 162 4.44 20.88 -2.76
CA GLN A 162 3.22 20.35 -3.32
C GLN A 162 3.45 18.98 -3.94
N VAL A 163 2.61 18.02 -3.57
CA VAL A 163 2.65 16.65 -4.11
C VAL A 163 1.25 16.24 -4.56
N LEU A 164 1.16 15.86 -5.83
CA LEU A 164 -0.01 15.17 -6.40
C LEU A 164 0.21 13.67 -6.22
N THR A 165 -0.70 13.00 -5.53
CA THR A 165 -0.68 11.54 -5.41
C THR A 165 -1.89 10.93 -6.08
N VAL A 166 -1.65 9.87 -6.86
CA VAL A 166 -2.68 9.10 -7.57
C VAL A 166 -2.67 7.67 -7.06
N ALA A 167 -3.83 7.20 -6.60
CA ALA A 167 -4.06 5.82 -6.21
C ALA A 167 -4.72 5.05 -7.37
N THR A 168 -4.14 3.89 -7.70
CA THR A 168 -4.63 2.94 -8.70
C THR A 168 -4.82 1.58 -8.04
N LEU A 169 -5.90 0.91 -8.40
CA LEU A 169 -6.32 -0.39 -7.87
C LEU A 169 -6.31 -1.40 -9.01
N GLY A 170 -5.68 -2.54 -8.79
CA GLY A 170 -5.56 -3.62 -9.77
C GLY A 170 -6.00 -4.97 -9.19
N SER A 171 -6.14 -5.96 -10.06
CA SER A 171 -6.31 -7.36 -9.65
C SER A 171 -5.06 -7.88 -8.91
N PRO A 172 -5.20 -8.88 -8.02
CA PRO A 172 -4.07 -9.51 -7.34
C PRO A 172 -2.99 -10.09 -8.26
N SER A 173 -3.28 -10.36 -9.53
CA SER A 173 -2.26 -10.79 -10.49
C SER A 173 -1.26 -9.69 -10.88
N LEU A 174 -1.58 -8.43 -10.59
CA LEU A 174 -0.73 -7.27 -10.88
C LEU A 174 0.23 -6.93 -9.73
N GLU A 175 0.34 -7.79 -8.71
CA GLU A 175 1.37 -7.65 -7.69
C GLU A 175 2.76 -7.67 -8.31
N GLN A 176 3.67 -6.86 -7.75
CA GLN A 176 5.04 -6.82 -8.25
C GLN A 176 5.84 -7.98 -7.67
N LEU A 177 6.29 -8.90 -8.52
CA LEU A 177 7.23 -9.95 -8.14
C LEU A 177 8.63 -9.36 -7.92
N ILE A 178 9.25 -9.71 -6.81
CA ILE A 178 10.58 -9.29 -6.41
C ILE A 178 11.42 -10.54 -6.18
N GLU A 179 12.43 -10.71 -7.02
CA GLU A 179 13.47 -11.72 -6.86
C GLU A 179 14.69 -11.06 -6.18
N SER A 180 15.09 -11.60 -5.03
CA SER A 180 16.20 -11.09 -4.23
C SER A 180 17.07 -12.23 -3.72
N PRO A 181 18.26 -11.96 -3.14
CA PRO A 181 19.06 -12.99 -2.48
C PRO A 181 18.32 -13.72 -1.34
N GLU A 182 17.25 -13.15 -0.80
CA GLU A 182 16.41 -13.73 0.26
C GLU A 182 15.30 -14.63 -0.31
N GLY A 183 15.09 -14.65 -1.63
CA GLY A 183 14.07 -15.42 -2.33
C GLY A 183 13.12 -14.57 -3.17
N GLU A 184 12.04 -15.21 -3.62
CA GLU A 184 10.95 -14.59 -4.35
C GLU A 184 9.87 -14.09 -3.38
N SER A 185 9.38 -12.87 -3.62
CA SER A 185 8.27 -12.27 -2.87
C SER A 185 7.35 -11.50 -3.80
N ALA A 186 6.10 -11.32 -3.40
CA ALA A 186 5.12 -10.51 -4.13
C ALA A 186 4.77 -9.26 -3.34
N LYS A 187 4.73 -8.13 -4.03
CA LYS A 187 4.48 -6.82 -3.44
C LYS A 187 3.12 -6.28 -3.88
N ARG A 188 2.17 -6.37 -2.95
CA ARG A 188 0.79 -5.90 -3.12
C ARG A 188 0.61 -4.39 -3.06
N TYR A 189 1.40 -3.73 -2.21
CA TYR A 189 1.37 -2.28 -2.06
C TYR A 189 2.64 -1.69 -2.67
N MET A 190 2.49 -0.87 -3.70
CA MET A 190 3.59 -0.20 -4.40
C MET A 190 3.47 1.30 -4.23
N HIS A 191 4.53 1.95 -3.77
CA HIS A 191 4.63 3.41 -3.76
C HIS A 191 5.75 3.85 -4.69
N HIS A 192 5.40 4.60 -5.72
CA HIS A 192 6.36 5.23 -6.62
C HIS A 192 6.39 6.72 -6.35
N TYR A 193 7.58 7.24 -6.18
CA TYR A 193 7.84 8.65 -5.96
C TYR A 193 8.64 9.20 -7.13
N SER A 194 8.22 10.34 -7.66
CA SER A 194 8.82 11.02 -8.81
C SER A 194 9.03 12.50 -8.46
N MET A 195 10.25 12.98 -8.65
CA MET A 195 10.63 14.37 -8.41
C MET A 195 11.25 14.96 -9.68
N PRO A 196 10.41 15.43 -10.61
CA PRO A 196 10.88 15.99 -11.87
C PRO A 196 11.64 17.31 -11.65
N PRO A 197 12.60 17.67 -12.54
CA PRO A 197 13.44 18.87 -12.37
C PRO A 197 12.65 20.19 -12.21
N TYR A 198 11.49 20.30 -12.87
CA TYR A 198 10.65 21.49 -12.77
C TYR A 198 10.14 21.73 -11.33
N SER A 199 10.11 20.71 -10.48
CA SER A 199 9.64 20.83 -9.08
C SER A 199 10.52 21.72 -8.21
N VAL A 200 11.76 21.98 -8.65
CA VAL A 200 12.69 22.94 -8.05
C VAL A 200 13.01 24.11 -9.00
N GLY A 201 12.29 24.21 -10.12
CA GLY A 201 12.51 25.24 -11.14
C GLY A 201 13.71 25.01 -12.06
N GLU A 202 14.25 23.79 -12.11
CA GLU A 202 15.45 23.46 -12.89
C GLU A 202 15.11 22.68 -14.18
N THR A 203 16.08 22.62 -15.08
CA THR A 203 16.07 21.68 -16.21
C THR A 203 16.93 20.47 -15.87
N GLY A 204 16.54 19.28 -16.36
CA GLY A 204 17.28 18.06 -16.02
C GLY A 204 16.77 16.84 -16.75
N ARG A 205 17.34 15.69 -16.39
CA ARG A 205 16.98 14.40 -16.99
C ARG A 205 15.63 13.94 -16.47
N VAL A 206 14.74 13.52 -17.36
CA VAL A 206 13.45 12.89 -17.02
C VAL A 206 13.47 11.45 -17.51
N GLY A 207 13.07 10.50 -16.65
CA GLY A 207 13.03 9.08 -16.99
C GLY A 207 13.24 8.20 -15.77
N PHE A 208 14.46 7.67 -15.63
CA PHE A 208 14.78 6.73 -14.55
C PHE A 208 14.86 7.42 -13.19
N PRO A 209 14.24 6.83 -12.14
CA PRO A 209 14.29 7.38 -10.81
C PRO A 209 15.72 7.30 -10.23
N SER A 210 16.13 8.38 -9.59
CA SER A 210 17.35 8.48 -8.80
C SER A 210 17.27 7.66 -7.50
N ARG A 211 18.42 7.41 -6.88
CA ARG A 211 18.47 6.76 -5.55
C ARG A 211 17.65 7.50 -4.49
N ARG A 212 17.63 8.84 -4.57
CA ARG A 212 16.87 9.69 -3.63
C ARG A 212 15.36 9.52 -3.82
N GLU A 213 14.89 9.47 -5.06
CA GLU A 213 13.48 9.21 -5.38
C GLU A 213 13.04 7.83 -4.88
N ILE A 214 13.87 6.80 -5.12
CA ILE A 214 13.61 5.45 -4.59
C ILE A 214 13.58 5.45 -3.06
N GLY A 215 14.53 6.13 -2.41
CA GLY A 215 14.59 6.22 -0.94
C GLY A 215 13.39 6.95 -0.34
N HIS A 216 12.96 8.06 -0.94
CA HIS A 216 11.77 8.80 -0.50
C HIS A 216 10.49 7.99 -0.72
N GLY A 217 10.36 7.31 -1.86
CA GLY A 217 9.25 6.40 -2.13
C GLY A 217 9.19 5.27 -1.11
N ALA A 218 10.33 4.61 -0.83
CA ALA A 218 10.41 3.55 0.17
C ALA A 218 10.07 4.04 1.59
N LEU A 219 10.48 5.25 1.98
CA LEU A 219 10.11 5.83 3.27
C LEU A 219 8.60 6.06 3.36
N ALA A 220 7.99 6.64 2.32
CA ALA A 220 6.55 6.86 2.28
C ALA A 220 5.78 5.54 2.27
N GLU A 221 6.31 4.53 1.58
CA GLU A 221 5.75 3.20 1.54
C GLU A 221 5.75 2.53 2.92
N ARG A 222 6.90 2.53 3.61
CA ARG A 222 7.06 2.00 4.97
C ARG A 222 6.13 2.67 5.97
N ALA A 223 5.84 3.95 5.78
CA ALA A 223 4.92 4.69 6.63
C ALA A 223 3.46 4.24 6.47
N LEU A 224 3.09 3.68 5.31
CA LEU A 224 1.70 3.36 4.97
C LEU A 224 1.39 1.87 5.05
N ILE A 225 2.35 0.98 4.78
CA ILE A 225 2.18 -0.48 4.89
C ILE A 225 1.44 -0.91 6.16
N PRO A 226 1.77 -0.39 7.37
CA PRO A 226 1.12 -0.80 8.62
C PRO A 226 -0.40 -0.58 8.64
N VAL A 227 -0.92 0.37 7.86
CA VAL A 227 -2.36 0.71 7.81
C VAL A 227 -3.06 0.17 6.56
N ILE A 228 -2.34 -0.45 5.63
CA ILE A 228 -2.95 -1.07 4.46
C ILE A 228 -3.77 -2.30 4.89
N PRO A 229 -5.04 -2.41 4.47
CA PRO A 229 -5.89 -3.54 4.85
C PRO A 229 -5.33 -4.87 4.33
N LEU A 230 -5.62 -5.94 5.07
CA LEU A 230 -5.26 -7.31 4.70
C LEU A 230 -5.89 -7.73 3.36
N PRO A 231 -5.26 -8.65 2.60
CA PRO A 231 -5.79 -9.11 1.31
C PRO A 231 -7.22 -9.66 1.37
N ASP A 232 -7.62 -10.26 2.48
CA ASP A 232 -8.98 -10.82 2.65
C ASP A 232 -10.04 -9.75 2.84
N GLN A 233 -9.66 -8.60 3.39
CA GLN A 233 -10.57 -7.46 3.58
C GLN A 233 -10.64 -6.58 2.34
N PHE A 234 -9.53 -6.47 1.60
CA PHE A 234 -9.44 -5.63 0.42
C PHE A 234 -8.57 -6.33 -0.65
N PRO A 235 -9.14 -7.18 -1.51
CA PRO A 235 -8.40 -8.06 -2.42
C PRO A 235 -7.90 -7.34 -3.68
N TYR A 236 -7.21 -6.21 -3.48
CA TYR A 236 -6.69 -5.36 -4.53
C TYR A 236 -5.18 -5.21 -4.41
N THR A 237 -4.51 -5.20 -5.54
CA THR A 237 -3.18 -4.63 -5.66
C THR A 237 -3.30 -3.10 -5.67
N ILE A 238 -2.48 -2.42 -4.89
CA ILE A 238 -2.57 -0.98 -4.67
C ILE A 238 -1.28 -0.34 -5.16
N ARG A 239 -1.38 0.55 -6.15
CA ARG A 239 -0.26 1.36 -6.63
C ARG A 239 -0.52 2.83 -6.37
N LEU A 240 0.41 3.49 -5.70
CA LEU A 240 0.45 4.93 -5.58
C LEU A 240 1.59 5.50 -6.39
N VAL A 241 1.31 6.63 -7.03
CA VAL A 241 2.33 7.46 -7.67
C VAL A 241 2.23 8.86 -7.09
N SER A 242 3.26 9.28 -6.37
CA SER A 242 3.42 10.64 -5.84
C SER A 242 4.34 11.44 -6.76
N GLU A 243 3.77 12.38 -7.49
CA GLU A 243 4.46 13.33 -8.34
C GLU A 243 4.68 14.63 -7.56
N VAL A 244 5.94 15.00 -7.35
CA VAL A 244 6.29 16.27 -6.71
C VAL A 244 6.12 17.39 -7.72
N MET A 245 5.19 18.31 -7.44
CA MET A 245 4.92 19.46 -8.31
C MET A 245 5.77 20.67 -7.92
N SER A 246 6.04 20.84 -6.63
CA SER A 246 6.91 21.88 -6.08
C SER A 246 7.59 21.39 -4.81
N SER A 247 8.84 21.78 -4.57
CA SER A 247 9.67 21.29 -3.47
C SER A 247 10.39 22.41 -2.75
N ASN A 248 10.00 22.67 -1.50
CA ASN A 248 10.80 23.50 -0.58
C ASN A 248 10.75 22.95 0.86
N GLY A 249 10.78 21.63 1.04
CA GLY A 249 10.88 21.02 2.36
C GLY A 249 10.08 19.73 2.49
N SER A 250 10.80 18.61 2.66
CA SER A 250 10.28 17.27 2.93
C SER A 250 9.06 16.86 2.08
N THR A 251 9.28 16.80 0.78
CA THR A 251 8.36 16.21 -0.21
C THR A 251 8.02 14.76 0.12
N SER A 252 8.91 14.00 0.76
CA SER A 252 8.64 12.64 1.24
C SER A 252 7.49 12.62 2.25
N MET A 253 7.45 13.54 3.22
CA MET A 253 6.36 13.60 4.20
C MET A 253 5.07 14.15 3.59
N ALA A 254 5.17 15.10 2.65
CA ALA A 254 4.02 15.52 1.85
C ALA A 254 3.44 14.36 1.02
N SER A 255 4.30 13.47 0.50
CA SER A 255 3.86 12.28 -0.24
C SER A 255 3.14 11.28 0.66
N VAL A 256 3.53 11.11 1.92
CA VAL A 256 2.78 10.30 2.90
C VAL A 256 1.38 10.87 3.11
N CYS A 257 1.28 12.18 3.39
CA CYS A 257 -0.03 12.82 3.59
C CYS A 257 -0.91 12.73 2.34
N GLY A 258 -0.37 13.06 1.16
CA GLY A 258 -1.08 12.95 -0.12
C GLY A 258 -1.51 11.51 -0.43
N SER A 259 -0.67 10.54 -0.09
CA SER A 259 -0.96 9.11 -0.26
C SER A 259 -2.08 8.62 0.64
N THR A 260 -2.08 9.00 1.91
CA THR A 260 -3.20 8.73 2.84
C THR A 260 -4.52 9.25 2.27
N LEU A 261 -4.53 10.50 1.80
CA LEU A 261 -5.71 11.14 1.21
C LEU A 261 -6.16 10.43 -0.07
N ALA A 262 -5.23 10.10 -0.96
CA ALA A 262 -5.54 9.40 -2.21
C ALA A 262 -6.05 7.97 -1.97
N LEU A 263 -5.57 7.27 -0.95
CA LEU A 263 -6.08 5.96 -0.52
C LEU A 263 -7.52 6.08 -0.02
N MET A 264 -7.80 7.06 0.86
CA MET A 264 -9.14 7.33 1.37
C MET A 264 -10.10 7.72 0.25
N ASP A 265 -9.67 8.57 -0.68
CA ASP A 265 -10.43 8.98 -1.86
C ASP A 265 -10.71 7.80 -2.80
N ALA A 266 -9.76 6.85 -2.94
CA ALA A 266 -9.95 5.62 -3.71
C ALA A 266 -10.90 4.61 -3.06
N GLY A 267 -11.32 4.85 -1.82
CA GLY A 267 -12.16 3.94 -1.04
C GLY A 267 -11.38 2.75 -0.46
N VAL A 268 -10.06 2.87 -0.30
CA VAL A 268 -9.27 1.86 0.41
C VAL A 268 -9.57 1.99 1.90
N PRO A 269 -10.03 0.93 2.59
CA PRO A 269 -10.35 0.97 4.01
C PRO A 269 -9.07 0.86 4.85
N ILE A 270 -8.26 1.93 4.85
CA ILE A 270 -7.06 2.02 5.69
C ILE A 270 -7.45 1.99 7.17
N VAL A 271 -6.66 1.30 7.99
CA VAL A 271 -6.93 1.13 9.42
C VAL A 271 -6.89 2.46 10.16
N SER A 272 -5.94 3.32 9.80
CA SER A 272 -5.80 4.66 10.35
C SER A 272 -5.16 5.62 9.34
N PRO A 273 -5.56 6.90 9.34
CA PRO A 273 -4.95 7.93 8.51
C PRO A 273 -3.55 8.28 9.04
N ILE A 274 -2.57 8.36 8.13
CA ILE A 274 -1.16 8.64 8.45
C ILE A 274 -0.78 10.05 7.98
N ALA A 275 -0.15 10.82 8.87
CA ALA A 275 0.45 12.11 8.55
C ALA A 275 1.96 12.08 8.80
N GLY A 276 2.70 12.91 8.05
CA GLY A 276 4.15 13.01 8.14
C GLY A 276 4.63 14.44 8.38
N ILE A 277 5.71 14.58 9.15
CA ILE A 277 6.37 15.86 9.42
C ILE A 277 7.89 15.70 9.36
N ALA A 278 8.57 16.76 8.93
CA ALA A 278 10.02 16.88 9.02
C ALA A 278 10.39 17.93 10.07
N MET A 279 11.37 17.56 10.87
CA MET A 279 11.92 18.33 11.98
C MET A 279 13.39 18.56 11.69
N GLY A 280 13.91 19.69 12.15
CA GLY A 280 15.33 19.99 12.09
C GLY A 280 15.90 20.41 13.41
N LEU A 281 17.21 20.50 13.47
CA LEU A 281 17.96 20.98 14.63
C LEU A 281 18.97 22.00 14.17
N VAL A 282 19.10 23.09 14.90
CA VAL A 282 20.28 23.94 14.87
C VAL A 282 20.85 23.98 16.27
N ALA A 283 22.10 23.57 16.43
CA ALA A 283 22.78 23.48 17.70
C ALA A 283 24.17 24.12 17.65
N ASP A 284 24.58 24.66 18.78
CA ASP A 284 25.94 25.10 19.06
C ASP A 284 26.33 24.54 20.45
N GLU A 285 27.57 24.73 20.90
CA GLU A 285 28.09 24.13 22.15
C GLU A 285 27.22 24.42 23.40
N LYS A 286 26.43 25.50 23.39
CA LYS A 286 25.65 25.97 24.54
C LYS A 286 24.14 25.91 24.37
N LYS A 287 23.62 25.83 23.14
CA LYS A 287 22.19 26.01 22.85
C LYS A 287 21.77 25.19 21.64
N HIS A 288 20.59 24.60 21.70
CA HIS A 288 19.93 23.98 20.56
C HIS A 288 18.53 24.55 20.34
N VAL A 289 18.07 24.52 19.09
CA VAL A 289 16.72 24.89 18.67
C VAL A 289 16.20 23.83 17.71
N ILE A 290 15.12 23.16 18.10
CA ILE A 290 14.39 22.24 17.22
C ILE A 290 13.46 23.05 16.32
N LEU A 291 13.40 22.73 15.04
CA LEU A 291 12.58 23.39 14.04
C LEU A 291 11.49 22.43 13.56
N THR A 292 10.24 22.90 13.54
CA THR A 292 9.10 22.14 13.00
C THR A 292 8.84 22.55 11.55
N ASP A 293 8.60 21.57 10.69
CA ASP A 293 8.31 21.78 9.26
C ASP A 293 9.41 22.57 8.55
N ILE A 294 10.58 21.95 8.45
CA ILE A 294 11.78 22.58 7.88
C ILE A 294 11.64 22.86 6.38
N ILE A 295 12.21 24.00 5.96
CA ILE A 295 12.41 24.31 4.54
C ILE A 295 13.75 23.76 4.04
N GLY A 296 13.95 23.70 2.71
CA GLY A 296 15.19 23.16 2.14
C GLY A 296 16.45 23.89 2.63
N LEU A 297 16.35 25.19 2.87
CA LEU A 297 17.43 26.00 3.41
C LEU A 297 17.84 25.59 4.84
N GLU A 298 16.86 25.26 5.66
CA GLU A 298 17.06 24.87 7.06
C GLU A 298 17.64 23.46 7.16
N ASP A 299 17.28 22.54 6.26
CA ASP A 299 17.98 21.27 6.13
C ASP A 299 19.45 21.50 5.75
N PHE A 300 19.72 22.30 4.71
CA PHE A 300 21.07 22.54 4.22
C PHE A 300 22.03 23.11 5.28
N GLY A 301 21.57 24.06 6.11
CA GLY A 301 22.37 24.68 7.16
C GLY A 301 22.11 24.17 8.58
N GLY A 302 21.20 23.20 8.76
CA GLY A 302 20.90 22.55 10.03
C GLY A 302 21.81 21.36 10.33
N ASP A 303 21.72 20.85 11.55
CA ASP A 303 22.51 19.72 12.06
C ASP A 303 21.77 18.38 12.01
N MET A 304 20.46 18.41 11.71
CA MET A 304 19.59 17.25 11.73
C MET A 304 18.45 17.41 10.73
N ASP A 305 18.15 16.34 9.99
CA ASP A 305 16.89 16.13 9.27
C ASP A 305 16.21 14.90 9.89
N PHE A 306 15.09 15.12 10.59
CA PHE A 306 14.33 14.06 11.26
C PHE A 306 12.92 14.03 10.69
N LYS A 307 12.58 12.94 10.00
CA LYS A 307 11.25 12.69 9.44
C LYS A 307 10.54 11.66 10.29
N ILE A 308 9.28 11.94 10.58
CA ILE A 308 8.42 11.02 11.32
C ILE A 308 7.06 10.97 10.67
N ALA A 309 6.52 9.76 10.54
CA ALA A 309 5.19 9.51 10.05
C ALA A 309 4.45 8.58 11.01
N GLY A 310 3.13 8.75 11.11
CA GLY A 310 2.31 7.98 12.03
C GLY A 310 0.86 8.42 12.06
N SER A 311 0.07 7.65 12.79
CA SER A 311 -1.32 7.94 13.09
C SER A 311 -1.44 8.71 14.41
N LYS A 312 -2.68 8.81 14.91
CA LYS A 312 -2.98 9.24 16.27
C LYS A 312 -2.56 8.20 17.33
N LEU A 313 -2.47 6.93 16.95
CA LEU A 313 -2.14 5.82 17.87
C LEU A 313 -0.63 5.67 18.08
N GLY A 314 0.16 6.01 17.07
CA GLY A 314 1.61 5.87 17.15
C GLY A 314 2.34 6.17 15.85
N ILE A 315 3.62 5.82 15.84
CA ILE A 315 4.57 6.04 14.74
C ILE A 315 4.57 4.81 13.82
N THR A 316 4.52 5.06 12.51
CA THR A 316 4.64 4.03 11.47
C THR A 316 5.99 4.05 10.75
N ALA A 317 6.63 5.21 10.64
CA ALA A 317 7.98 5.30 10.10
C ALA A 317 8.77 6.45 10.73
N ILE A 318 10.08 6.25 10.78
CA ILE A 318 11.05 7.22 11.28
C ILE A 318 12.29 7.19 10.39
N GLN A 319 12.79 8.37 10.03
CA GLN A 319 14.06 8.54 9.37
C GLN A 319 14.79 9.70 10.05
N LEU A 320 16.05 9.49 10.42
CA LEU A 320 16.89 10.50 11.03
C LEU A 320 18.23 10.49 10.32
N ASP A 321 18.68 11.67 9.89
CA ASP A 321 20.04 11.91 9.43
C ASP A 321 20.63 13.09 10.20
N VAL A 322 21.84 12.89 10.73
CA VAL A 322 22.52 13.86 11.58
C VAL A 322 23.85 14.27 10.94
N LYS A 323 24.13 15.58 10.95
CA LYS A 323 25.33 16.20 10.36
C LYS A 323 26.37 16.62 11.41
N ASN A 324 26.05 16.51 12.70
CA ASN A 324 26.96 16.73 13.82
C ASN A 324 27.46 15.39 14.44
N ASP A 325 28.19 15.45 15.56
CA ASP A 325 28.73 14.27 16.27
C ASP A 325 27.67 13.33 16.89
N GLY A 326 26.39 13.57 16.58
CA GLY A 326 25.25 12.77 16.96
C GLY A 326 24.37 13.46 18.00
N LEU A 327 23.16 12.93 18.13
CA LEU A 327 22.17 13.44 19.09
C LEU A 327 22.20 12.68 20.41
N THR A 328 21.88 13.41 21.48
CA THR A 328 21.59 12.86 22.81
C THR A 328 20.16 12.36 22.89
N ASP A 329 19.90 11.39 23.77
CA ASP A 329 18.57 10.81 23.99
C ASP A 329 17.53 11.88 24.39
N GLY A 330 17.96 12.91 25.13
CA GLY A 330 17.11 14.04 25.50
C GLY A 330 16.61 14.83 24.29
N ILE A 331 17.49 15.14 23.32
CA ILE A 331 17.11 15.86 22.09
C ILE A 331 16.20 15.01 21.22
N ILE A 332 16.47 13.71 21.12
CA ILE A 332 15.63 12.78 20.36
C ILE A 332 14.22 12.74 20.97
N LYS A 333 14.12 12.62 22.29
CA LYS A 333 12.83 12.62 23.00
C LYS A 333 12.05 13.92 22.77
N GLU A 334 12.68 15.07 22.96
CA GLU A 334 12.06 16.39 22.72
C GLU A 334 11.59 16.54 21.26
N THR A 335 12.38 16.03 20.31
CA THR A 335 12.06 16.04 18.88
C THR A 335 10.82 15.19 18.59
N VAL A 336 10.75 13.98 19.13
CA VAL A 336 9.62 13.06 18.94
C VAL A 336 8.33 13.63 19.53
N GLU A 337 8.39 14.22 20.72
CA GLU A 337 7.24 14.87 21.37
C GLU A 337 6.70 16.04 20.53
N ARG A 338 7.58 16.96 20.09
CA ARG A 338 7.18 18.07 19.21
C ARG A 338 6.65 17.61 17.87
N ALA A 339 7.22 16.54 17.32
CA ALA A 339 6.79 16.01 16.05
C ALA A 339 5.42 15.33 16.16
N SER A 340 5.08 14.77 17.32
CA SER A 340 3.74 14.24 17.62
C SER A 340 2.68 15.35 17.57
N GLU A 341 2.92 16.48 18.25
CA GLU A 341 2.04 17.66 18.18
C GLU A 341 1.84 18.15 16.74
N ALA A 342 2.92 18.25 15.98
CA ALA A 342 2.89 18.71 14.60
C ALA A 342 2.15 17.73 13.67
N ARG A 343 2.35 16.43 13.87
CA ARG A 343 1.67 15.37 13.14
C ARG A 343 0.16 15.41 13.39
N MET A 344 -0.26 15.63 14.63
CA MET A 344 -1.68 15.74 14.99
C MET A 344 -2.34 16.94 14.30
N PHE A 345 -1.67 18.10 14.30
CA PHE A 345 -2.18 19.28 13.58
C PHE A 345 -2.39 19.01 12.08
N ILE A 346 -1.42 18.35 11.42
CA ILE A 346 -1.55 17.99 10.00
C ILE A 346 -2.69 17.00 9.78
N LEU A 347 -2.79 16.01 10.66
CA LEU A 347 -3.84 14.99 10.59
C LEU A 347 -5.23 15.61 10.74
N GLU A 348 -5.42 16.56 11.65
CA GLU A 348 -6.68 17.30 11.80
C GLU A 348 -7.04 18.07 10.52
N LYS A 349 -6.06 18.70 9.87
CA LYS A 349 -6.28 19.37 8.57
C LYS A 349 -6.68 18.38 7.48
N MET A 350 -6.02 17.23 7.39
CA MET A 350 -6.39 16.16 6.46
C MET A 350 -7.82 15.67 6.68
N LEU A 351 -8.18 15.37 7.93
CA LEU A 351 -9.49 14.85 8.30
C LEU A 351 -10.62 15.87 8.15
N SER A 352 -10.29 17.17 8.15
CA SER A 352 -11.26 18.23 7.84
C SER A 352 -11.70 18.23 6.37
N VAL A 353 -10.91 17.64 5.47
CA VAL A 353 -11.26 17.51 4.04
C VAL A 353 -11.90 16.15 3.74
N ILE A 354 -11.34 15.06 4.28
CA ILE A 354 -11.89 13.71 4.16
C ILE A 354 -11.76 12.99 5.50
N SER A 355 -12.86 12.81 6.20
CA SER A 355 -12.88 12.27 7.56
C SER A 355 -12.73 10.74 7.64
N GLU A 356 -13.21 10.04 6.61
CA GLU A 356 -13.12 8.59 6.47
C GLU A 356 -12.91 8.20 5.00
N SER A 357 -12.40 6.99 4.75
CA SER A 357 -12.32 6.44 3.40
C SER A 357 -13.70 6.39 2.74
N ARG A 358 -13.77 6.67 1.44
CA ARG A 358 -15.03 6.56 0.70
C ARG A 358 -15.57 5.13 0.79
N LYS A 359 -16.88 5.01 1.01
CA LYS A 359 -17.56 3.70 1.11
C LYS A 359 -17.55 2.91 -0.20
N ASN A 360 -17.57 3.61 -1.32
CA ASN A 360 -17.59 3.02 -2.65
C ASN A 360 -16.24 3.27 -3.34
N ILE A 361 -15.70 2.22 -3.94
CA ILE A 361 -14.55 2.29 -4.84
C ILE A 361 -14.99 2.93 -6.17
N SER A 362 -14.10 3.69 -6.81
CA SER A 362 -14.29 4.28 -8.14
C SER A 362 -14.96 3.33 -9.13
N GLN A 363 -15.81 3.89 -10.00
CA GLN A 363 -16.47 3.17 -11.09
C GLN A 363 -15.49 2.64 -12.15
N TYR A 364 -14.30 3.24 -12.24
CA TYR A 364 -13.26 2.82 -13.18
C TYR A 364 -12.34 1.72 -12.61
N ALA A 365 -12.41 1.50 -11.29
CA ALA A 365 -11.64 0.44 -10.66
C ALA A 365 -12.27 -0.92 -10.94
N PRO A 366 -11.45 -1.99 -11.08
CA PRO A 366 -11.98 -3.33 -11.22
C PRO A 366 -12.84 -3.68 -10.00
N LYS A 367 -13.99 -4.31 -10.23
CA LYS A 367 -14.76 -4.97 -9.19
C LYS A 367 -14.18 -6.38 -9.02
N ILE A 368 -13.85 -6.72 -7.78
CA ILE A 368 -13.22 -8.00 -7.46
C ILE A 368 -14.13 -8.76 -6.52
N VAL A 369 -14.40 -10.01 -6.86
CA VAL A 369 -15.11 -10.96 -6.00
C VAL A 369 -14.20 -12.14 -5.76
N VAL A 370 -14.07 -12.51 -4.49
CA VAL A 370 -13.29 -13.67 -4.05
C VAL A 370 -14.27 -14.72 -3.55
N LEU A 371 -14.07 -15.97 -3.98
CA LEU A 371 -14.79 -17.12 -3.46
C LEU A 371 -13.82 -18.23 -3.06
N GLN A 372 -14.15 -18.94 -1.98
CA GLN A 372 -13.40 -20.09 -1.53
C GLN A 372 -14.01 -21.36 -2.11
N VAL A 373 -13.22 -22.11 -2.87
CA VAL A 373 -13.58 -23.39 -3.47
C VAL A 373 -12.84 -24.51 -2.72
N PRO A 374 -13.51 -25.63 -2.40
CA PRO A 374 -12.84 -26.81 -1.86
C PRO A 374 -11.74 -27.32 -2.80
N GLN A 375 -10.58 -27.70 -2.25
CA GLN A 375 -9.41 -28.10 -3.04
C GLN A 375 -9.68 -29.27 -4.00
N ASP A 376 -10.55 -30.20 -3.62
CA ASP A 376 -10.99 -31.32 -4.44
C ASP A 376 -11.76 -30.90 -5.70
N LYS A 377 -12.37 -29.71 -5.71
CA LYS A 377 -13.18 -29.18 -6.80
C LYS A 377 -12.45 -28.19 -7.70
N ILE A 378 -11.21 -27.81 -7.38
CA ILE A 378 -10.41 -26.89 -8.21
C ILE A 378 -10.30 -27.42 -9.65
N GLY A 379 -10.06 -28.72 -9.80
CA GLY A 379 -9.95 -29.38 -11.11
C GLY A 379 -11.22 -29.28 -11.97
N GLU A 380 -12.41 -29.25 -11.35
CA GLU A 380 -13.69 -29.08 -12.04
C GLU A 380 -13.87 -27.65 -12.57
N VAL A 381 -13.44 -26.65 -11.79
CA VAL A 381 -13.52 -25.23 -12.16
C VAL A 381 -12.54 -24.90 -13.30
N ILE A 382 -11.32 -25.43 -13.25
CA ILE A 382 -10.32 -25.27 -14.32
C ILE A 382 -10.79 -26.03 -15.58
N GLY A 383 -11.28 -27.25 -15.38
CA GLY A 383 -11.65 -28.18 -16.44
C GLY A 383 -10.44 -28.78 -17.19
N PRO A 384 -10.65 -29.78 -18.05
CA PRO A 384 -9.57 -30.44 -18.78
C PRO A 384 -8.80 -29.43 -19.66
N GLY A 385 -7.50 -29.26 -19.39
CA GLY A 385 -6.63 -28.33 -20.10
C GLY A 385 -6.98 -26.84 -19.91
N GLY A 386 -7.72 -26.49 -18.86
CA GLY A 386 -8.16 -25.11 -18.62
C GLY A 386 -9.32 -24.67 -19.50
N LYS A 387 -10.06 -25.60 -20.12
CA LYS A 387 -11.13 -25.25 -21.07
C LYS A 387 -12.27 -24.47 -20.41
N VAL A 388 -12.67 -24.85 -19.20
CA VAL A 388 -13.82 -24.24 -18.51
C VAL A 388 -13.48 -22.82 -18.06
N ILE A 389 -12.34 -22.63 -17.41
CA ILE A 389 -11.89 -21.30 -16.99
C ILE A 389 -11.69 -20.36 -18.18
N ARG A 390 -11.11 -20.84 -19.30
CA ARG A 390 -10.96 -20.05 -20.53
C ARG A 390 -12.31 -19.67 -21.14
N GLN A 391 -13.32 -20.55 -21.04
CA GLN A 391 -14.66 -20.24 -21.51
C GLN A 391 -15.33 -19.17 -20.64
N ILE A 392 -15.21 -19.26 -19.31
CA ILE A 392 -15.70 -18.23 -18.40
C ILE A 392 -15.05 -16.87 -18.73
N ILE A 393 -13.73 -16.84 -18.90
CA ILE A 393 -12.99 -15.63 -19.26
C ILE A 393 -13.45 -15.09 -20.63
N ALA A 394 -13.65 -15.94 -21.63
CA ALA A 394 -14.07 -15.53 -22.97
C ALA A 394 -15.51 -14.96 -23.00
N ASP A 395 -16.44 -15.58 -22.26
CA ASP A 395 -17.85 -15.21 -22.27
C ASP A 395 -18.14 -13.98 -21.38
N THR A 396 -17.38 -13.82 -20.28
CA THR A 396 -17.58 -12.72 -19.32
C THR A 396 -16.62 -11.55 -19.54
N GLY A 397 -15.46 -11.77 -20.18
CA GLY A 397 -14.39 -10.79 -20.29
C GLY A 397 -13.70 -10.48 -18.96
N CYS A 398 -14.01 -11.22 -17.89
CA CYS A 398 -13.39 -11.08 -16.58
C CYS A 398 -12.06 -11.85 -16.51
N GLU A 399 -11.16 -11.38 -15.66
CA GLU A 399 -9.97 -12.13 -15.25
C GLU A 399 -10.35 -13.08 -14.11
N VAL A 400 -10.02 -14.38 -14.26
CA VAL A 400 -10.30 -15.39 -13.24
C VAL A 400 -8.98 -16.07 -12.87
N ASN A 401 -8.55 -15.88 -11.62
CA ASN A 401 -7.34 -16.46 -11.06
C ASN A 401 -7.72 -17.47 -9.98
N ILE A 402 -7.04 -18.62 -9.95
CA ILE A 402 -7.29 -19.69 -8.98
C ILE A 402 -5.97 -20.04 -8.32
N ASP A 403 -5.94 -19.91 -6.99
CA ASP A 403 -4.79 -20.30 -6.17
C ASP A 403 -4.89 -21.78 -5.77
N ASP A 404 -3.75 -22.39 -5.47
CA ASP A 404 -3.66 -23.80 -5.05
C ASP A 404 -4.44 -24.08 -3.74
N ASP A 405 -4.64 -23.04 -2.93
CA ASP A 405 -5.44 -23.10 -1.70
C ASP A 405 -6.96 -23.08 -1.95
N GLY A 406 -7.38 -23.02 -3.21
CA GLY A 406 -8.80 -22.99 -3.62
C GLY A 406 -9.43 -21.61 -3.58
N ARG A 407 -8.64 -20.55 -3.39
CA ARG A 407 -9.11 -19.17 -3.50
C ARG A 407 -9.28 -18.82 -4.97
N VAL A 408 -10.49 -18.48 -5.39
CA VAL A 408 -10.79 -18.02 -6.75
C VAL A 408 -11.06 -16.52 -6.71
N THR A 409 -10.30 -15.75 -7.48
CA THR A 409 -10.44 -14.31 -7.61
C THR A 409 -10.97 -13.98 -9.00
N ILE A 410 -12.11 -13.29 -9.05
CA ILE A 410 -12.75 -12.83 -10.29
C ILE A 410 -12.69 -11.31 -10.32
N ALA A 411 -12.05 -10.74 -11.34
CA ALA A 411 -11.88 -9.30 -11.50
C ALA A 411 -12.42 -8.81 -12.85
N GLY A 412 -13.14 -7.69 -12.87
CA GLY A 412 -13.65 -7.09 -14.10
C GLY A 412 -14.13 -5.66 -13.89
N THR A 413 -14.28 -4.89 -14.97
CA THR A 413 -14.76 -3.49 -14.89
C THR A 413 -16.28 -3.38 -14.80
N ASP A 414 -17.02 -4.37 -15.32
CA ASP A 414 -18.48 -4.43 -15.25
C ASP A 414 -18.95 -5.35 -14.13
N GLN A 415 -19.76 -4.82 -13.22
CA GLN A 415 -20.33 -5.57 -12.10
C GLN A 415 -21.23 -6.72 -12.58
N VAL A 416 -21.95 -6.54 -13.69
CA VAL A 416 -22.85 -7.58 -14.22
C VAL A 416 -22.04 -8.75 -14.76
N ALA A 417 -20.93 -8.49 -15.44
CA ALA A 417 -20.02 -9.53 -15.94
C ALA A 417 -19.35 -10.30 -14.78
N VAL A 418 -18.87 -9.59 -13.76
CA VAL A 418 -18.25 -10.20 -12.58
C VAL A 418 -19.25 -11.09 -11.84
N GLN A 419 -20.50 -10.64 -11.67
CA GLN A 419 -21.53 -11.45 -11.04
C GLN A 419 -21.86 -12.71 -11.85
N LYS A 420 -21.93 -12.62 -13.17
CA LYS A 420 -22.13 -13.80 -14.05
C LYS A 420 -21.00 -14.81 -13.89
N ALA A 421 -19.74 -14.35 -13.86
CA ALA A 421 -18.59 -15.22 -13.63
C ALA A 421 -18.66 -15.88 -12.25
N TYR A 422 -19.02 -15.11 -11.21
CA TYR A 422 -19.21 -15.64 -9.86
C TYR A 422 -20.29 -16.72 -9.80
N ASP A 423 -21.47 -16.47 -10.37
CA ASP A 423 -22.58 -17.41 -10.39
C ASP A 423 -22.20 -18.69 -11.14
N TRP A 424 -21.44 -18.56 -12.23
CA TRP A 424 -20.93 -19.71 -12.97
C TRP A 424 -19.97 -20.55 -12.13
N VAL A 425 -18.93 -19.96 -11.53
CA VAL A 425 -17.99 -20.72 -10.69
C VAL A 425 -18.71 -21.33 -9.48
N SER A 426 -19.58 -20.57 -8.83
CA SER A 426 -20.39 -21.04 -7.70
C SER A 426 -21.28 -22.23 -8.10
N SER A 427 -21.87 -22.23 -9.29
CA SER A 427 -22.71 -23.33 -9.78
C SER A 427 -21.93 -24.64 -9.99
N ILE A 428 -20.66 -24.56 -10.40
CA ILE A 428 -19.79 -25.74 -10.56
C ILE A 428 -19.53 -26.34 -9.17
N VAL A 429 -19.19 -25.48 -8.21
CA VAL A 429 -18.78 -25.89 -6.86
C VAL A 429 -19.97 -26.37 -6.03
N LYS A 430 -21.16 -25.79 -6.24
CA LYS A 430 -22.38 -26.07 -5.48
C LYS A 430 -22.67 -27.56 -5.45
N VAL A 431 -22.57 -28.16 -4.27
CA VAL A 431 -23.00 -29.53 -4.03
C VAL A 431 -24.52 -29.51 -3.97
N VAL A 432 -25.15 -30.15 -4.93
CA VAL A 432 -26.60 -30.31 -4.99
C VAL A 432 -27.03 -31.13 -3.77
N GLN A 433 -27.96 -30.63 -2.96
CA GLN A 433 -28.46 -31.36 -1.79
C GLN A 433 -29.81 -32.03 -2.08
N PRO A 434 -30.08 -33.22 -1.54
CA PRO A 434 -31.41 -33.82 -1.58
C PRO A 434 -32.46 -32.85 -1.01
N GLY A 435 -33.52 -32.61 -1.77
CA GLY A 435 -34.64 -31.76 -1.41
C GLY A 435 -34.65 -30.37 -2.05
N GLU A 436 -33.54 -29.91 -2.63
CA GLU A 436 -33.47 -28.61 -3.34
C GLU A 436 -34.21 -28.62 -4.69
N GLU A 437 -34.78 -27.48 -5.06
CA GLU A 437 -35.47 -27.26 -6.34
C GLU A 437 -34.60 -26.44 -7.31
N TYR A 438 -34.56 -26.86 -8.57
CA TYR A 438 -33.78 -26.25 -9.64
C TYR A 438 -34.65 -26.06 -10.90
N GLU A 439 -34.32 -25.04 -11.69
CA GLU A 439 -34.80 -24.92 -13.07
C GLU A 439 -33.72 -25.48 -13.99
N GLY A 440 -34.05 -26.52 -14.76
CA GLY A 440 -33.09 -27.20 -15.61
C GLY A 440 -33.59 -27.41 -17.03
N VAL A 441 -32.65 -27.64 -17.96
CA VAL A 441 -32.96 -27.84 -19.38
C VAL A 441 -32.85 -29.32 -19.72
N VAL A 442 -33.88 -29.86 -20.40
CA VAL A 442 -33.88 -31.26 -20.85
C VAL A 442 -32.85 -31.45 -21.96
N LYS A 443 -31.81 -32.25 -21.72
CA LYS A 443 -30.77 -32.54 -22.73
C LYS A 443 -31.09 -33.75 -23.59
N ARG A 444 -31.67 -34.78 -22.98
CA ARG A 444 -31.97 -36.05 -23.65
C ARG A 444 -33.15 -36.74 -22.97
N ILE A 445 -33.91 -37.45 -23.79
CA ILE A 445 -35.07 -38.24 -23.37
C ILE A 445 -34.80 -39.69 -23.76
N LEU A 446 -35.02 -40.61 -22.82
CA LEU A 446 -34.95 -42.06 -23.03
C LEU A 446 -36.30 -42.67 -22.65
N SER A 447 -36.54 -43.93 -23.02
CA SER A 447 -37.82 -44.62 -22.76
C SER A 447 -38.22 -44.71 -21.29
N PHE A 448 -37.28 -44.57 -20.35
CA PHE A 448 -37.50 -44.68 -18.91
C PHE A 448 -37.41 -43.35 -18.15
N GLY A 449 -37.11 -42.24 -18.83
CA GLY A 449 -36.98 -40.95 -18.17
C GLY A 449 -36.31 -39.87 -19.03
N ALA A 450 -36.15 -38.68 -18.45
CA ALA A 450 -35.50 -37.54 -19.09
C ALA A 450 -34.31 -37.07 -18.25
N PHE A 451 -33.21 -36.73 -18.92
CA PHE A 451 -32.05 -36.12 -18.27
C PHE A 451 -32.15 -34.61 -18.39
N VAL A 452 -32.14 -33.97 -17.22
CA VAL A 452 -32.26 -32.53 -17.05
C VAL A 452 -30.92 -32.02 -16.51
N GLU A 453 -30.32 -31.07 -17.22
CA GLU A 453 -29.14 -30.35 -16.72
C GLU A 453 -29.63 -29.27 -15.74
N ILE A 454 -29.29 -29.42 -14.46
CA ILE A 454 -29.72 -28.51 -13.39
C ILE A 454 -28.65 -27.46 -13.05
N LEU A 455 -27.38 -27.80 -13.26
CA LEU A 455 -26.22 -26.93 -13.14
C LEU A 455 -25.25 -27.29 -14.27
N PRO A 456 -24.39 -26.36 -14.75
CA PRO A 456 -23.44 -26.65 -15.82
C PRO A 456 -22.62 -27.91 -15.54
N GLY A 457 -22.77 -28.94 -16.38
CA GLY A 457 -22.06 -30.21 -16.23
C GLY A 457 -22.65 -31.20 -15.21
N LYS A 458 -23.77 -30.87 -14.54
CA LYS A 458 -24.50 -31.77 -13.63
C LYS A 458 -25.88 -32.11 -14.20
N GLU A 459 -25.97 -33.33 -14.73
CA GLU A 459 -27.22 -33.91 -15.20
C GLU A 459 -27.86 -34.78 -14.12
N GLY A 460 -29.16 -34.64 -13.95
CA GLY A 460 -29.97 -35.56 -13.16
C GLY A 460 -31.06 -36.21 -13.99
N MET A 461 -31.48 -37.40 -13.59
CA MET A 461 -32.48 -38.20 -14.28
C MET A 461 -33.83 -38.06 -13.57
N VAL A 462 -34.84 -37.60 -14.30
CA VAL A 462 -36.25 -37.71 -13.88
C VAL A 462 -36.79 -39.03 -14.41
N HIS A 463 -37.18 -39.93 -13.51
CA HIS A 463 -37.83 -41.19 -13.90
C HIS A 463 -39.28 -40.95 -14.33
N VAL A 464 -39.83 -41.75 -15.26
CA VAL A 464 -41.23 -41.66 -15.75
C VAL A 464 -42.27 -41.52 -14.64
N SER A 465 -42.08 -42.23 -13.53
CA SER A 465 -43.00 -42.22 -12.38
C SER A 465 -42.94 -40.96 -11.53
N GLN A 466 -41.97 -40.08 -11.80
CA GLN A 466 -41.71 -38.83 -11.09
C GLN A 466 -41.91 -37.61 -12.00
N MET A 467 -42.40 -37.81 -13.24
CA MET A 467 -42.67 -36.73 -14.20
C MET A 467 -44.06 -36.10 -14.03
N ALA A 468 -45.07 -36.90 -13.68
CA ALA A 468 -46.43 -36.45 -13.53
C ALA A 468 -47.20 -37.36 -12.54
N PRO A 469 -48.26 -36.85 -11.89
CA PRO A 469 -49.11 -37.64 -10.98
C PRO A 469 -49.99 -38.68 -11.70
N ARG A 470 -49.97 -38.69 -13.04
CA ARG A 470 -50.64 -39.67 -13.91
C ARG A 470 -49.61 -40.65 -14.47
N PHE A 471 -50.04 -41.86 -14.84
CA PHE A 471 -49.17 -42.82 -15.51
C PHE A 471 -48.72 -42.27 -16.88
N VAL A 472 -47.40 -42.19 -17.07
CA VAL A 472 -46.76 -41.71 -18.30
C VAL A 472 -46.14 -42.92 -19.00
N ASN A 473 -46.65 -43.26 -20.19
CA ASN A 473 -46.12 -44.34 -21.01
C ASN A 473 -44.85 -43.93 -21.77
N ASP A 474 -44.80 -42.68 -22.24
CA ASP A 474 -43.65 -42.12 -22.95
C ASP A 474 -43.29 -40.75 -22.35
N PRO A 475 -42.08 -40.57 -21.79
CA PRO A 475 -41.54 -39.27 -21.37
C PRO A 475 -41.71 -38.13 -22.36
N SER A 476 -41.70 -38.44 -23.66
CA SER A 476 -41.81 -37.47 -24.75
C SER A 476 -43.18 -36.76 -24.79
N GLU A 477 -44.19 -37.32 -24.11
CA GLU A 477 -45.52 -36.69 -23.95
C GLU A 477 -45.52 -35.55 -22.92
N VAL A 478 -44.52 -35.51 -22.03
CA VAL A 478 -44.47 -34.58 -20.90
C VAL A 478 -43.38 -33.53 -21.11
N VAL A 479 -42.25 -33.91 -21.68
CA VAL A 479 -41.10 -33.01 -21.88
C VAL A 479 -40.52 -33.16 -23.29
N SER A 480 -39.97 -32.07 -23.82
CA SER A 480 -39.23 -32.03 -25.09
C SER A 480 -37.76 -31.68 -24.88
N VAL A 481 -36.87 -32.17 -25.75
CA VAL A 481 -35.44 -31.81 -25.71
C VAL A 481 -35.30 -30.29 -25.90
N GLY A 482 -34.57 -29.63 -25.01
CA GLY A 482 -34.39 -28.18 -24.96
C GLY A 482 -35.42 -27.43 -24.11
N GLN A 483 -36.42 -28.11 -23.55
CA GLN A 483 -37.43 -27.48 -22.68
C GLN A 483 -36.85 -27.16 -21.28
N GLN A 484 -37.16 -25.98 -20.76
CA GLN A 484 -36.93 -25.64 -19.35
C GLN A 484 -38.02 -26.24 -18.47
N VAL A 485 -37.61 -27.00 -17.45
CA VAL A 485 -38.50 -27.68 -16.49
C VAL A 485 -38.01 -27.45 -15.07
N LYS A 486 -38.96 -27.29 -14.14
CA LYS A 486 -38.66 -27.21 -12.71
C LYS A 486 -38.55 -28.62 -12.15
N VAL A 487 -37.49 -28.92 -11.41
CA VAL A 487 -37.17 -30.25 -10.86
C VAL A 487 -36.66 -30.15 -9.43
N ARG A 488 -37.03 -31.12 -8.59
CA ARG A 488 -36.55 -31.29 -7.22
C ARG A 488 -35.61 -32.49 -7.11
N VAL A 489 -34.53 -32.34 -6.36
CA VAL A 489 -33.59 -33.43 -6.11
C VAL A 489 -34.19 -34.38 -5.07
N LEU A 490 -34.37 -35.65 -5.42
CA LEU A 490 -34.87 -36.66 -4.49
C LEU A 490 -33.75 -37.25 -3.66
N GLU A 491 -32.75 -37.81 -4.33
CA GLU A 491 -31.64 -38.51 -3.71
C GLU A 491 -30.42 -38.49 -4.62
N ILE A 492 -29.26 -38.72 -4.02
CA ILE A 492 -27.99 -38.93 -4.72
C ILE A 492 -27.62 -40.39 -4.48
N ASP A 493 -27.57 -41.17 -5.54
CA ASP A 493 -27.25 -42.61 -5.46
C ASP A 493 -25.78 -42.82 -5.06
N GLN A 494 -25.40 -44.03 -4.65
CA GLN A 494 -24.04 -44.38 -4.20
C GLN A 494 -22.95 -44.15 -5.27
N GLN A 495 -23.35 -44.00 -6.54
CA GLN A 495 -22.48 -43.69 -7.68
C GLN A 495 -22.44 -42.19 -8.01
N GLY A 496 -23.03 -41.32 -7.19
CA GLY A 496 -23.07 -39.86 -7.39
C GLY A 496 -24.08 -39.37 -8.45
N ARG A 497 -25.01 -40.23 -8.87
CA ARG A 497 -26.05 -39.89 -9.86
C ARG A 497 -27.23 -39.18 -9.18
N LEU A 498 -27.72 -38.12 -9.80
CA LEU A 498 -28.82 -37.29 -9.29
C LEU A 498 -30.17 -37.84 -9.75
N ASN A 499 -31.01 -38.26 -8.81
CA ASN A 499 -32.40 -38.63 -9.08
C ASN A 499 -33.30 -37.40 -8.84
N LEU A 500 -34.04 -37.01 -9.87
CA LEU A 500 -34.86 -35.80 -9.89
C LEU A 500 -36.36 -36.14 -9.96
N SER A 501 -37.21 -35.23 -9.48
CA SER A 501 -38.66 -35.32 -9.56
C SER A 501 -39.27 -34.01 -10.04
N MET A 502 -40.34 -34.08 -10.83
CA MET A 502 -41.16 -32.94 -11.25
C MET A 502 -42.43 -32.79 -10.41
N LEU A 503 -42.58 -33.60 -9.35
CA LEU A 503 -43.71 -33.55 -8.42
C LEU A 503 -43.41 -32.60 -7.26
N PHE A 504 -44.33 -31.67 -6.98
CA PHE A 504 -44.20 -30.65 -5.93
C PHE A 504 -45.35 -30.72 -4.92
N GLY A 505 -45.12 -30.29 -3.67
CA GLY A 505 -46.18 -30.18 -2.65
C GLY A 505 -46.78 -31.52 -2.19
N GLU A 506 -48.11 -31.54 -1.98
CA GLU A 506 -48.86 -32.74 -1.53
C GLU A 506 -48.77 -33.94 -2.49
N GLU A 507 -48.40 -33.71 -3.74
CA GLU A 507 -48.24 -34.75 -4.77
C GLU A 507 -46.97 -35.57 -4.56
N ALA A 508 -45.91 -34.99 -3.97
CA ALA A 508 -44.69 -35.71 -3.61
C ALA A 508 -44.91 -36.67 -2.42
N LEU A 509 -45.89 -36.40 -1.56
CA LEU A 509 -46.23 -37.22 -0.39
C LEU A 509 -47.02 -38.49 -0.75
N LYS A 510 -47.71 -38.51 -1.91
CA LYS A 510 -48.49 -39.67 -2.38
C LYS A 510 -47.64 -40.80 -2.97
N HIS A 511 -46.36 -40.55 -3.26
CA HIS A 511 -45.39 -41.54 -3.71
C HIS A 511 -44.16 -41.58 -2.79
N PRO A 512 -44.26 -42.19 -1.59
CA PRO A 512 -43.10 -42.38 -0.73
C PRO A 512 -42.09 -43.34 -1.37
N LEU A 513 -40.81 -43.12 -1.08
CA LEU A 513 -39.68 -43.97 -1.45
C LEU A 513 -39.98 -45.44 -1.15
N LEU A 514 -39.91 -46.31 -2.16
CA LEU A 514 -39.83 -47.76 -1.94
C LEU A 514 -38.49 -48.04 -1.25
N ARG A 515 -38.46 -48.00 0.09
CA ARG A 515 -37.36 -48.56 0.88
C ARG A 515 -37.23 -50.03 0.48
N ARG A 516 -36.14 -50.36 -0.21
CA ARG A 516 -35.77 -51.74 -0.51
C ARG A 516 -35.41 -52.40 0.83
N GLU A 517 -36.37 -53.06 1.47
CA GLU A 517 -36.13 -53.81 2.70
C GLU A 517 -35.05 -54.86 2.47
N MET A 518 -33.99 -54.81 3.28
CA MET A 518 -33.00 -55.86 3.40
C MET A 518 -33.71 -57.16 3.80
N ARG A 519 -33.70 -58.14 2.89
CA ARG A 519 -34.09 -59.52 3.21
C ARG A 519 -33.07 -60.12 4.18
N TYR A 520 -33.37 -60.07 5.47
CA TYR A 520 -32.83 -60.99 6.47
C TYR A 520 -33.97 -61.37 7.42
N ASP A 521 -34.43 -62.61 7.32
CA ASP A 521 -34.37 -63.53 8.47
C ASP A 521 -34.85 -64.93 8.09
N ARG A 522 -33.92 -65.90 8.20
CA ARG A 522 -34.24 -67.33 8.31
C ARG A 522 -34.73 -67.57 9.74
N PRO A 523 -35.82 -68.33 9.96
CA PRO A 523 -36.26 -68.64 11.32
C PRO A 523 -35.28 -69.60 12.01
N PRO A 524 -35.09 -69.48 13.34
CA PRO A 524 -34.11 -70.27 14.08
C PRO A 524 -34.57 -71.72 14.29
N PHE A 525 -33.56 -72.59 14.28
CA PHE A 525 -33.61 -74.04 14.50
C PHE A 525 -34.25 -74.38 15.85
N ARG A 526 -35.41 -75.06 15.85
CA ARG A 526 -36.08 -75.53 17.08
C ARG A 526 -35.52 -76.90 17.48
N ASP A 527 -34.75 -76.90 18.55
CA ASP A 527 -34.34 -78.10 19.28
C ASP A 527 -35.57 -78.79 19.90
N ARG A 528 -35.81 -80.06 19.55
CA ARG A 528 -36.81 -80.92 20.18
C ARG A 528 -36.16 -82.23 20.59
N ARG A 529 -35.68 -82.27 21.84
CA ARG A 529 -35.50 -83.52 22.60
C ARG A 529 -36.76 -83.83 23.41
N LYS A 530 -37.31 -85.01 23.10
CA LYS A 530 -38.05 -86.00 23.93
C LYS A 530 -39.40 -85.60 24.56
N ARG A 531 -40.44 -86.38 24.25
CA ARG A 531 -40.98 -87.43 25.14
C ARG A 531 -42.03 -88.29 24.42
N PHE A 532 -41.82 -89.61 24.58
CA PHE A 532 -42.65 -90.81 24.33
C PHE A 532 -43.21 -91.08 22.94
#